data_AF-A0A524J6E1-F1
#
_entry.id   AF-A0A524J6E1-F1
#
_cell.length_a   1.000
_cell.length_b   1.000
_cell.length_c   1.000
_cell.angle_alpha   90.00
_cell.angle_beta   90.00
_cell.angle_gamma   90.00
#
_symmetry.space_group_name_H-M   'P 1'
#
loop_
_entity.id
_entity.type
_entity.pdbx_description
1 polymer ?
#
loop_
_entity_poly.entity_id
_entity_poly.type
_entity_poly.pdbx_seq_one_letter_code
_entity_poly.pdbx_strand_id
1 'polypeptide(L)'
;HGIRPFEEGVISGVAGVLLNEGRKRDFDVITILAEAHPDFPDAKAAALVLEAIDDILLGIDFDAKPLFEEAQRIETHIREIQKQAVVKKDDKPVARPPMYG
;
A
#
# COMPACT_ATOMS: atom_id res chain seq x y z
N HIS A 1 -5.35 -16.74 -15.25
CA HIS A 1 -4.11 -17.48 -14.92
C HIS A 1 -2.89 -16.56 -15.03
N GLY A 2 -2.50 -15.86 -13.95
CA GLY A 2 -1.49 -14.79 -14.03
C GLY A 2 -0.72 -14.48 -12.75
N ILE A 3 -0.86 -15.29 -11.70
CA ILE A 3 -0.15 -15.08 -10.43
C ILE A 3 1.18 -15.83 -10.51
N ARG A 4 2.28 -15.09 -10.38
CA ARG A 4 3.63 -15.66 -10.45
C ARG A 4 4.07 -16.16 -9.07
N PRO A 5 4.77 -17.31 -8.98
CA PRO A 5 5.36 -17.74 -7.73
C PRO A 5 6.41 -16.73 -7.27
N PHE A 6 6.50 -16.55 -5.96
CA PHE A 6 7.56 -15.75 -5.35
C PHE A 6 8.82 -16.61 -5.26
N GLU A 7 9.83 -16.30 -6.08
CA GLU A 7 11.04 -17.12 -6.20
C GLU A 7 12.08 -16.82 -5.11
N GLU A 8 12.40 -15.54 -4.89
CA GLU A 8 13.47 -15.13 -3.98
C GLU A 8 13.07 -13.92 -3.13
N GLY A 9 13.42 -13.99 -1.83
CA GLY A 9 13.31 -12.89 -0.89
C GLY A 9 12.87 -13.34 0.50
N VAL A 10 12.57 -12.37 1.38
CA VAL A 10 12.19 -12.63 2.77
C VAL A 10 10.79 -12.11 3.04
N ILE A 11 9.90 -13.00 3.49
CA ILE A 11 8.57 -12.62 3.98
C ILE A 11 8.65 -12.53 5.50
N SER A 12 8.38 -11.34 6.03
CA SER A 12 8.43 -11.06 7.47
C SER A 12 7.05 -10.77 8.06
N GLY A 13 6.98 -10.58 9.38
CA GLY A 13 5.74 -10.30 10.09
C GLY A 13 4.79 -11.50 10.17
N VAL A 14 3.51 -11.22 10.31
CA VAL A 14 2.47 -12.24 10.54
C VAL A 14 2.40 -13.25 9.40
N ALA A 15 2.49 -12.79 8.15
CA ALA A 15 2.47 -13.67 6.97
C ALA A 15 3.60 -14.72 7.02
N GLY A 16 4.83 -14.29 7.31
CA GLY A 16 5.97 -15.20 7.42
C GLY A 16 5.83 -16.20 8.58
N VAL A 17 5.31 -15.74 9.73
CA VAL A 17 5.03 -16.63 10.87
C VAL A 17 3.98 -17.68 10.49
N LEU A 18 2.88 -17.27 9.85
CA LEU A 18 1.81 -18.18 9.44
C LEU A 18 2.29 -19.20 8.41
N LEU A 19 3.07 -18.79 7.41
CA LEU A 19 3.68 -19.71 6.45
C LEU A 19 4.55 -20.77 7.14
N ASN A 20 5.35 -20.34 8.13
CA ASN A 20 6.21 -21.25 8.88
C ASN A 20 5.40 -22.20 9.79
N GLU A 21 4.36 -21.70 10.46
CA GLU A 21 3.48 -22.53 11.31
C GLU A 21 2.65 -23.51 10.47
N GLY A 22 2.18 -23.11 9.28
CA GLY A 22 1.55 -23.97 8.28
C GLY A 22 2.40 -25.18 7.97
N ARG A 23 3.66 -24.93 7.59
CA ARG A 23 4.64 -25.98 7.34
C ARG A 23 4.91 -26.87 8.56
N LYS A 24 5.02 -26.30 9.76
CA LYS A 24 5.31 -27.06 10.99
C LYS A 24 4.16 -27.96 11.43
N ARG A 25 2.92 -27.51 11.21
CA ARG A 25 1.70 -28.18 11.71
C ARG A 25 0.94 -28.93 10.63
N ASP A 26 1.49 -29.00 9.41
CA ASP A 26 0.94 -29.69 8.27
C ASP A 26 -0.46 -29.20 7.86
N PHE A 27 -0.59 -27.88 7.68
CA PHE A 27 -1.78 -27.28 7.08
C PHE A 27 -1.40 -26.27 5.98
N ASP A 28 -2.27 -26.18 4.97
CA ASP A 28 -2.03 -25.36 3.79
C ASP A 28 -2.15 -23.87 4.13
N VAL A 29 -1.09 -23.13 3.79
CA VAL A 29 -1.04 -21.66 3.91
C VAL A 29 -0.51 -21.08 2.62
N ILE A 30 -1.25 -20.10 2.10
CA ILE A 30 -0.86 -19.33 0.91
C ILE A 30 -0.74 -17.87 1.34
N THR A 31 0.27 -17.19 0.81
CA THR A 31 0.40 -15.73 0.92
C THR A 31 0.35 -15.14 -0.48
N ILE A 32 -0.50 -14.13 -0.67
CA ILE A 32 -0.60 -13.36 -1.92
C ILE A 32 0.07 -12.02 -1.67
N LEU A 33 0.96 -11.64 -2.59
CA LEU A 33 1.73 -10.41 -2.51
C LEU A 33 1.41 -9.55 -3.73
N ALA A 34 1.12 -8.28 -3.48
CA ALA A 34 1.06 -7.25 -4.52
C ALA A 34 2.10 -6.18 -4.20
N GLU A 35 2.83 -5.74 -5.22
CA GLU A 35 3.72 -4.59 -5.11
C GLU A 35 2.89 -3.35 -4.78
N ALA A 36 3.33 -2.59 -3.76
CA ALA A 36 2.63 -1.43 -3.25
C ALA A 36 3.62 -0.30 -2.94
N HIS A 37 3.15 0.94 -2.97
CA HIS A 37 3.98 2.08 -2.59
C HIS A 37 4.31 2.05 -1.08
N PRO A 38 5.58 2.23 -0.66
CA PRO A 38 5.95 2.15 0.77
C PRO A 38 5.44 3.34 1.59
N ASP A 39 5.43 4.53 1.00
CA ASP A 39 5.13 5.77 1.74
C ASP A 39 3.66 6.16 1.76
N PHE A 40 2.79 5.48 0.99
CA PHE A 40 1.38 5.85 0.84
C PHE A 40 0.48 4.63 0.82
N PRO A 41 -0.74 4.71 1.39
CA PRO A 41 -1.73 3.63 1.26
C PRO A 41 -2.05 3.35 -0.22
N ASP A 42 -1.94 2.09 -0.62
CA ASP A 42 -2.14 1.66 -2.02
C ASP A 42 -3.38 0.76 -2.14
N ALA A 43 -4.53 1.37 -2.37
CA ALA A 43 -5.78 0.65 -2.56
C ALA A 43 -5.85 -0.06 -3.93
N LYS A 44 -5.01 0.32 -4.89
CA LYS A 44 -4.89 -0.40 -6.17
C LYS A 44 -4.22 -1.75 -5.96
N ALA A 45 -3.15 -1.81 -5.17
CA ALA A 45 -2.51 -3.07 -4.79
C ALA A 45 -3.48 -4.00 -4.04
N ALA A 46 -4.30 -3.43 -3.15
CA ALA A 46 -5.34 -4.20 -2.44
C ALA A 46 -6.39 -4.81 -3.40
N ALA A 47 -6.81 -4.06 -4.42
CA ALA A 47 -7.75 -4.56 -5.43
C ALA A 47 -7.19 -5.77 -6.20
N LEU A 48 -5.92 -5.71 -6.59
CA LEU A 48 -5.25 -6.83 -7.27
C LEU A 48 -5.19 -8.09 -6.41
N VAL A 49 -4.97 -7.94 -5.09
CA VAL A 49 -5.00 -9.08 -4.16
C VAL A 49 -6.41 -9.67 -4.08
N LEU A 50 -7.46 -8.85 -4.06
CA LEU A 50 -8.84 -9.33 -4.00
C LEU A 50 -9.27 -10.03 -5.30
N GLU A 51 -8.91 -9.49 -6.46
CA GLU A 51 -9.11 -10.17 -7.75
C GLU A 51 -8.40 -11.53 -7.77
N ALA A 52 -7.16 -11.60 -7.26
CA ALA A 52 -6.43 -12.86 -7.14
C ALA A 52 -7.10 -13.86 -6.17
N ILE A 53 -7.67 -13.39 -5.06
CA ILE A 53 -8.39 -14.25 -4.11
C ILE A 53 -9.67 -14.78 -4.75
N ASP A 54 -10.39 -13.92 -5.48
CA ASP A 54 -11.62 -14.30 -6.17
C ASP A 54 -11.37 -15.41 -7.20
N ASP A 55 -10.33 -15.23 -8.01
CA ASP A 55 -9.85 -16.21 -9.00
C ASP A 55 -9.46 -17.57 -8.38
N ILE A 56 -8.83 -17.58 -7.20
CA ILE A 56 -8.29 -18.81 -6.59
C ILE A 56 -9.34 -19.54 -5.75
N LEU A 57 -10.18 -18.81 -5.01
CA LEU A 57 -10.94 -19.38 -3.88
C LEU A 57 -12.45 -19.17 -4.00
N LEU A 58 -12.88 -17.95 -4.29
CA LEU A 58 -14.25 -17.56 -3.96
C LEU A 58 -15.19 -17.81 -5.14
N GLY A 59 -14.73 -17.67 -6.38
CA GLY A 59 -15.60 -17.78 -7.56
C GLY A 59 -16.84 -16.89 -7.44
N ILE A 60 -16.71 -15.76 -6.73
CA ILE A 60 -17.76 -14.77 -6.59
C ILE A 60 -17.59 -13.76 -7.73
N ASP A 61 -18.61 -12.96 -8.03
CA ASP A 61 -18.45 -11.84 -8.95
C ASP A 61 -18.02 -10.63 -8.13
N PHE A 62 -16.71 -10.53 -7.86
CA PHE A 62 -16.15 -9.44 -7.05
C PHE A 62 -15.92 -8.19 -7.91
N ASP A 63 -16.73 -7.15 -7.71
CA ASP A 63 -16.50 -5.84 -8.33
C ASP A 63 -15.47 -5.03 -7.53
N ALA A 64 -14.24 -4.98 -8.04
CA ALA A 64 -13.14 -4.19 -7.47
C ALA A 64 -13.27 -2.67 -7.72
N LYS A 65 -14.21 -2.23 -8.56
CA LYS A 65 -14.38 -0.81 -8.95
C LYS A 65 -14.51 0.16 -7.77
N PRO A 66 -15.30 -0.12 -6.71
CA PRO A 66 -15.40 0.80 -5.57
C PRO A 66 -14.06 1.02 -4.86
N LEU A 67 -13.18 0.02 -4.86
CA LEU A 67 -11.87 0.11 -4.22
C LEU A 67 -10.91 0.99 -5.03
N PHE A 68 -10.97 0.92 -6.37
CA PHE A 68 -10.21 1.81 -7.25
C PHE A 68 -10.70 3.26 -7.15
N GLU A 69 -12.01 3.48 -7.03
CA GLU A 69 -12.56 4.82 -6.81
C GLU A 69 -12.08 5.41 -5.48
N GLU A 70 -12.06 4.60 -4.41
CA GLU A 70 -11.51 5.03 -3.12
C GLU A 70 -10.01 5.31 -3.19
N ALA A 71 -9.25 4.50 -3.92
CA ALA A 71 -7.82 4.74 -4.16
C ALA A 71 -7.57 6.14 -4.75
N GLN A 72 -8.35 6.51 -5.78
CA GLN A 72 -8.25 7.83 -6.41
C GLN A 72 -8.60 8.96 -5.44
N ARG A 73 -9.60 8.78 -4.57
CA ARG A 73 -9.97 9.76 -3.54
C ARG A 73 -8.82 9.97 -2.55
N ILE A 74 -8.25 8.89 -2.02
CA ILE A 74 -7.12 8.93 -1.08
C ILE A 74 -5.91 9.61 -1.73
N GLU A 75 -5.53 9.21 -2.94
CA GLU A 75 -4.42 9.81 -3.67
C GLU A 75 -4.63 11.32 -3.90
N THR A 76 -5.83 11.73 -4.29
CA THR A 76 -6.15 13.14 -4.51
C THR A 76 -6.00 13.94 -3.22
N HIS A 77 -6.52 13.42 -2.11
CA HIS A 77 -6.42 14.06 -0.81
C HIS A 77 -4.96 14.21 -0.34
N ILE A 78 -4.15 13.16 -0.51
CA ILE A 78 -2.71 13.20 -0.19
C ILE A 78 -1.99 14.27 -1.04
N ARG A 79 -2.28 14.34 -2.34
CA ARG A 79 -1.70 15.36 -3.24
C ARG A 79 -2.08 16.78 -2.83
N GLU A 80 -3.31 17.01 -2.36
CA GLU A 80 -3.74 18.32 -1.86
C GLU A 80 -2.96 18.74 -0.61
N ILE A 81 -2.82 17.82 0.36
CA ILE A 81 -2.05 18.06 1.58
C ILE A 81 -0.59 18.39 1.23
N GLN A 82 0.03 17.63 0.31
CA GLN A 82 1.40 17.86 -0.14
C GLN A 82 1.56 19.24 -0.80
N LYS A 83 0.63 19.64 -1.68
CA LYS A 83 0.64 20.98 -2.29
C LYS A 83 0.56 22.10 -1.24
N GLN A 84 -0.32 21.96 -0.26
CA GLN A 84 -0.44 22.93 0.84
C GLN A 84 0.84 23.02 1.70
N ALA A 85 1.50 21.89 1.93
CA ALA A 85 2.75 21.85 2.68
C ALA A 85 3.92 22.52 1.94
N VAL A 86 3.98 22.42 0.60
CA VAL A 86 4.98 23.08 -0.23
C VAL A 86 4.77 24.60 -0.26
N VAL A 87 3.54 25.07 -0.44
CA VAL A 87 3.24 26.52 -0.49
C VAL A 87 3.61 27.22 0.83
N LYS A 88 3.47 26.56 1.99
CA LYS A 88 3.85 27.14 3.28
C LYS A 88 5.36 27.31 3.52
N LYS A 89 6.24 26.71 2.71
CA LYS A 89 7.70 26.83 2.87
C LYS A 89 8.30 28.10 2.24
N ASP A 90 7.56 28.82 1.38
CA ASP A 90 8.08 30.00 0.68
C ASP A 90 7.72 31.35 1.33
N ASP A 91 6.89 31.37 2.37
CA ASP A 91 6.53 32.60 3.10
C ASP A 91 7.23 32.70 4.46
N LYS A 92 8.47 33.21 4.44
CA LYS A 92 9.01 34.21 5.41
C LYS A 92 10.48 34.53 5.10
N PRO A 93 10.82 35.74 4.63
CA PRO A 93 12.17 36.25 4.78
C PRO A 93 12.43 36.45 6.28
N VAL A 94 13.45 35.78 6.81
CA VAL A 94 13.92 35.99 8.18
C VAL A 94 14.48 37.41 8.27
N ALA A 95 13.68 38.34 8.81
CA ALA A 95 14.15 39.69 9.09
C ALA A 95 15.24 39.61 10.17
N ARG A 96 16.48 39.92 9.78
CA ARG A 96 17.62 40.00 10.72
C ARG A 96 17.46 41.29 11.54
N PRO A 97 17.43 41.24 12.89
CA PRO A 97 17.41 42.45 13.69
C PRO A 97 18.71 43.23 13.48
N PRO A 98 18.67 44.58 13.40
CA PRO A 98 19.88 45.38 13.35
C PRO A 98 20.65 45.22 14.66
N MET A 99 21.90 44.79 14.56
CA MET A 99 22.82 44.69 15.69
C MET A 99 23.17 46.10 16.18
N TYR A 100 23.18 46.26 17.51
CA TYR A 100 23.40 47.49 18.29
C TYR A 100 24.21 48.60 17.61
N GLY A 101 23.66 49.81 17.65
CA GLY A 101 24.38 51.09 17.57
C GLY A 101 24.33 51.82 18.91
#